data_AF-A0A7V9RB12-F1
#
_entry.id   AF-A0A7V9RB12-F1
#
_cell.length_a   1.000
_cell.length_b   1.000
_cell.length_c   1.000
_cell.angle_alpha   90.00
_cell.angle_beta   90.00
_cell.angle_gamma   90.00
#
_symmetry.space_group_name_H-M   'P 1'
#
loop_
_entity.id
_entity.type
_entity.pdbx_description
1 polymer ?
#
loop_
_entity_poly.entity_id
_entity_poly.type
_entity_poly.pdbx_seq_one_letter_code
_entity_poly.pdbx_strand_id
1 'polypeptide(L)'
;MQVDVDRVMTEVQRATEVLGVAWAMASARGAGDDPEPFHLAIATEPTYPVSWLAERFGLSATEQRMLWVLIAHELCPIARRRIRDLNTEEVVDPTLDTIRRAVYGVAPSLAAWKELGAEGRLRKFALVEQSATADAPEHRRTIKLSRRVLALVHGETGLDDEVRFARFDDDSANVDELEIAGAALEQLEQAFAANELVIVRGGAGTGRRSAIAGLARRHGRRVLLIDGLAIARDRDGATRQLRVVARECALFEAIPVIRNLDALVGAGDIPDRLDLVEAELPGLCFATTTRPVVRRWQRAPRHVEMAALSGTQRARLWCRALPQVTPELADQLATLYPLAPSLIHAAGCAVLQRCGEQVTPSHIAAGIRSVLDDRLAGLATRISVSQTW
;
A
#
# COMPACT_ATOMS: atom_id res chain seq x y z
N MET A 1 -28.22 7.83 -23.64
CA MET A 1 -27.41 8.81 -22.90
C MET A 1 -26.11 8.97 -23.67
N GLN A 2 -26.10 9.89 -24.62
CA GLN A 2 -25.04 10.05 -25.62
C GLN A 2 -24.06 11.07 -25.04
N VAL A 3 -22.85 10.62 -24.71
CA VAL A 3 -21.80 11.49 -24.19
C VAL A 3 -21.44 12.46 -25.30
N ASP A 4 -21.57 13.74 -25.01
CA ASP A 4 -21.29 14.86 -25.90
C ASP A 4 -19.77 14.94 -26.14
N VAL A 5 -19.33 14.31 -27.23
CA VAL A 5 -17.93 14.22 -27.63
C VAL A 5 -17.33 15.61 -27.87
N ASP A 6 -18.14 16.58 -28.29
CA ASP A 6 -17.68 17.96 -28.53
C ASP A 6 -17.41 18.70 -27.21
N ARG A 7 -18.16 18.38 -26.15
CA ARG A 7 -17.90 18.90 -24.80
C ARG A 7 -16.62 18.31 -24.18
N VAL A 8 -16.38 17.01 -24.36
CA VAL A 8 -15.15 16.33 -23.91
C VAL A 8 -13.93 16.86 -24.67
N MET A 9 -14.05 17.11 -25.97
CA MET A 9 -12.96 17.67 -26.77
C MET A 9 -12.69 19.15 -26.43
N THR A 10 -13.72 19.93 -26.09
CA THR A 10 -13.54 21.32 -25.63
C THR A 10 -12.89 21.38 -24.25
N GLU A 11 -13.17 20.44 -23.34
CA GLU A 11 -12.48 20.33 -22.05
C GLU A 11 -11.05 19.80 -22.19
N VAL A 12 -10.77 18.89 -23.13
CA VAL A 12 -9.40 18.45 -23.45
C VAL A 12 -8.59 19.57 -24.11
N GLN A 13 -9.21 20.41 -24.93
CA GLN A 13 -8.59 21.56 -25.59
C GLN A 13 -8.33 22.71 -24.60
N ARG A 14 -9.27 22.98 -23.69
CA ARG A 14 -9.02 23.85 -22.53
C ARG A 14 -8.00 23.26 -21.57
N ALA A 15 -7.99 21.95 -21.34
CA ALA A 15 -6.96 21.30 -20.55
C ALA A 15 -5.60 21.38 -21.25
N THR A 16 -5.51 21.37 -22.59
CA THR A 16 -4.22 21.58 -23.28
C THR A 16 -3.79 23.05 -23.35
N GLU A 17 -4.73 24.00 -23.32
CA GLU A 17 -4.46 25.44 -23.16
C GLU A 17 -4.13 25.83 -21.71
N VAL A 18 -4.73 25.16 -20.71
CA VAL A 18 -4.49 25.35 -19.27
C VAL A 18 -3.31 24.51 -18.77
N LEU A 19 -3.01 23.35 -19.34
CA LEU A 19 -1.89 22.45 -18.95
C LEU A 19 -0.58 22.70 -19.73
N GLY A 20 -0.37 23.91 -20.28
CA GLY A 20 0.98 24.32 -20.65
C GLY A 20 1.54 23.72 -21.95
N VAL A 21 0.69 23.43 -22.95
CA VAL A 21 1.20 23.20 -24.32
C VAL A 21 1.91 24.47 -24.83
N ALA A 22 1.37 25.66 -24.55
CA ALA A 22 2.04 26.93 -24.86
C ALA A 22 3.42 27.07 -24.17
N TRP A 23 3.59 26.50 -22.96
CA TRP A 23 4.84 26.54 -22.21
C TRP A 23 5.89 25.53 -22.71
N ALA A 24 5.48 24.31 -23.07
CA ALA A 24 6.36 23.33 -23.72
C ALA A 24 6.87 23.83 -25.09
N MET A 25 6.11 24.71 -25.77
CA MET A 25 6.54 25.37 -27.00
C MET A 25 7.39 26.61 -26.77
N ALA A 26 7.11 27.40 -25.73
CA ALA A 26 7.84 28.64 -25.42
C ALA A 26 9.22 28.37 -24.81
N SER A 27 9.36 27.36 -23.95
CA SER A 27 10.65 27.00 -23.32
C SER A 27 11.65 26.34 -24.28
N ALA A 28 11.19 25.86 -25.44
CA ALA A 28 12.07 25.37 -26.51
C ALA A 28 12.72 26.50 -27.33
N ARG A 29 12.34 27.77 -27.09
CA ARG A 29 12.89 28.94 -27.78
C ARG A 29 13.56 29.90 -26.79
N GLY A 30 14.83 29.64 -26.49
CA GLY A 30 15.78 30.65 -26.03
C GLY A 30 15.85 30.86 -24.52
N ALA A 31 17.04 30.60 -23.98
CA ALA A 31 17.45 30.90 -22.62
C ALA A 31 17.67 32.41 -22.40
N GLY A 32 17.21 32.91 -21.26
CA GLY A 32 17.56 34.21 -20.69
C GLY A 32 17.18 34.21 -19.21
N ASP A 33 18.20 34.15 -18.37
CA ASP A 33 18.33 34.31 -16.91
C ASP A 33 17.12 34.14 -15.97
N ASP A 34 17.34 33.27 -14.98
CA ASP A 34 16.58 32.92 -13.78
C ASP A 34 15.11 32.49 -13.94
N PRO A 35 14.78 31.20 -13.73
CA PRO A 35 13.40 30.78 -13.64
C PRO A 35 12.81 31.29 -12.31
N GLU A 36 11.93 32.30 -12.38
CA GLU A 36 11.03 32.60 -11.27
C GLU A 36 10.33 31.31 -10.82
N PRO A 37 10.13 31.09 -9.50
CA PRO A 37 9.41 29.94 -8.97
C PRO A 37 7.98 29.97 -9.50
N PHE A 38 7.72 29.10 -10.48
CA PHE A 38 6.43 29.02 -11.14
C PHE A 38 5.38 28.42 -10.20
N HIS A 39 4.61 29.29 -9.55
CA HIS A 39 3.35 28.90 -8.93
C HIS A 39 2.30 28.72 -10.04
N LEU A 40 2.14 27.48 -10.50
CA LEU A 40 0.99 27.07 -11.30
C LEU A 40 -0.26 27.35 -10.45
N ALA A 41 -0.88 28.51 -10.66
CA ALA A 41 -2.21 28.83 -10.17
C ALA A 41 -3.23 27.97 -10.96
N ILE A 42 -3.16 26.66 -10.77
CA ILE A 42 -4.27 25.76 -11.08
C ILE A 42 -5.37 26.23 -10.13
N ALA A 43 -6.37 26.89 -10.72
CA ALA A 43 -7.50 27.46 -10.02
C ALA A 43 -8.11 26.42 -9.06
N THR A 44 -8.64 26.93 -7.96
CA THR A 44 -9.23 26.30 -6.76
C THR A 44 -10.42 25.34 -7.00
N GLU A 45 -10.49 24.71 -8.17
CA GLU A 45 -11.42 23.65 -8.51
C GLU A 45 -10.94 22.29 -7.94
N PRO A 46 -11.82 21.29 -7.78
CA PRO A 46 -11.50 20.01 -7.15
C PRO A 46 -10.14 19.47 -7.60
N THR A 47 -9.25 19.24 -6.63
CA THR A 47 -7.88 18.81 -6.86
C THR A 47 -7.88 17.50 -7.64
N TYR A 48 -7.59 17.58 -8.95
CA TYR A 48 -7.46 16.39 -9.81
C TYR A 48 -6.45 15.41 -9.19
N PRO A 49 -6.69 14.09 -9.19
CA PRO A 49 -5.80 13.12 -8.53
C PRO A 49 -4.33 13.19 -8.97
N VAL A 50 -4.07 13.65 -10.19
CA VAL A 50 -2.69 13.88 -10.69
C VAL A 50 -1.92 14.93 -9.88
N SER A 51 -2.58 15.91 -9.27
CA SER A 51 -1.92 16.93 -8.45
C SER A 51 -1.26 16.35 -7.20
N TRP A 52 -1.77 15.20 -6.72
CA TRP A 52 -1.19 14.47 -5.59
C TRP A 52 0.24 14.01 -5.86
N LEU A 53 0.62 13.83 -7.12
CA LEU A 53 1.94 13.32 -7.50
C LEU A 53 3.06 14.27 -7.06
N ALA A 54 2.87 15.58 -7.22
CA ALA A 54 3.87 16.57 -6.82
C ALA A 54 4.05 16.59 -5.30
N GLU A 55 2.94 16.72 -4.57
CA GLU A 55 2.92 16.90 -3.12
C GLU A 55 3.35 15.63 -2.38
N ARG A 56 2.71 14.49 -2.67
CA ARG A 56 2.88 13.25 -1.88
C ARG A 56 4.22 12.56 -2.11
N PHE A 57 4.82 12.75 -3.29
CA PHE A 57 6.16 12.24 -3.59
C PHE A 57 7.25 13.28 -3.40
N GLY A 58 6.88 14.53 -3.07
CA GLY A 58 7.80 15.64 -2.88
C GLY A 58 8.62 15.97 -4.14
N LEU A 59 8.04 15.81 -5.33
CA LEU A 59 8.75 15.96 -6.61
C LEU A 59 9.32 17.37 -6.76
N SER A 60 10.56 17.48 -7.22
CA SER A 60 11.15 18.77 -7.60
C SER A 60 10.41 19.40 -8.78
N ALA A 61 10.58 20.70 -9.00
CA ALA A 61 9.97 21.37 -10.15
C ALA A 61 10.40 20.76 -11.50
N THR A 62 11.64 20.23 -11.58
CA THR A 62 12.17 19.53 -12.77
C THR A 62 11.60 18.13 -12.91
N GLU A 63 11.43 17.37 -11.81
CA GLU A 63 10.73 16.07 -11.82
C GLU A 63 9.26 16.23 -12.24
N GLN A 64 8.57 17.26 -11.75
CA GLN A 64 7.19 17.56 -12.17
C GLN A 64 7.11 17.91 -13.65
N ARG A 65 8.01 18.78 -14.13
CA ARG A 65 8.12 19.14 -15.56
C ARG A 65 8.33 17.90 -16.42
N MET A 66 9.23 17.01 -16.01
CA MET A 66 9.47 15.75 -16.71
C MET A 66 8.22 14.89 -16.80
N LEU A 67 7.50 14.73 -15.69
CA LEU A 67 6.27 13.97 -15.65
C LEU A 67 5.21 14.55 -16.60
N TRP A 68 5.05 15.86 -16.62
CA TRP A 68 4.13 16.53 -17.55
C TRP A 68 4.52 16.39 -19.02
N VAL A 69 5.82 16.41 -19.34
CA VAL A 69 6.31 16.13 -20.69
C VAL A 69 5.93 14.70 -21.12
N LEU A 70 6.06 13.72 -20.22
CA LEU A 70 5.67 12.32 -20.48
C LEU A 70 4.14 12.16 -20.59
N ILE A 71 3.36 12.84 -19.74
CA ILE A 71 1.89 12.87 -19.85
C ILE A 71 1.47 13.45 -21.21
N ALA A 72 2.07 14.56 -21.63
CA ALA A 72 1.81 15.18 -22.92
C ALA A 72 2.20 14.26 -24.08
N HIS A 73 3.33 13.53 -23.98
CA HIS A 73 3.75 12.54 -24.96
C HIS A 73 2.70 11.44 -25.19
N GLU A 74 2.10 10.95 -24.10
CA GLU A 74 1.09 9.88 -24.15
C GLU A 74 -0.25 10.40 -24.70
N LEU A 75 -0.71 11.57 -24.25
CA LEU A 75 -2.06 12.05 -24.54
C LEU A 75 -2.18 12.92 -25.79
N CYS A 76 -1.10 13.58 -26.24
CA CYS A 76 -1.14 14.55 -27.34
C CYS A 76 -0.28 14.12 -28.55
N PRO A 77 -0.88 13.84 -29.72
CA PRO A 77 -0.12 13.48 -30.93
C PRO A 77 0.91 14.53 -31.37
N ILE A 78 0.63 15.82 -31.14
CA ILE A 78 1.54 16.92 -31.49
C ILE A 78 2.78 16.92 -30.57
N ALA A 79 2.57 16.77 -29.26
CA ALA A 79 3.67 16.65 -28.30
C ALA A 79 4.52 15.41 -28.58
N ARG A 80 3.89 14.28 -28.89
CA ARG A 80 4.57 13.05 -29.31
C ARG A 80 5.49 13.26 -30.51
N ARG A 81 5.01 13.93 -31.56
CA ARG A 81 5.81 14.26 -32.75
C ARG A 81 7.03 15.12 -32.37
N ARG A 82 6.82 16.19 -31.59
CA ARG A 82 7.90 17.10 -31.17
C ARG A 82 8.96 16.44 -30.30
N ILE A 83 8.54 15.58 -29.39
CA ILE A 83 9.47 14.80 -28.56
C ILE A 83 10.26 13.81 -29.42
N ARG A 84 9.61 13.21 -30.42
CA ARG A 84 10.30 12.34 -31.38
C ARG A 84 11.31 13.10 -32.24
N ASP A 85 11.04 14.35 -32.62
CA ASP A 85 11.99 15.19 -33.35
C ASP A 85 13.27 15.48 -32.54
N LEU A 86 13.23 15.31 -31.21
CA LEU A 86 14.40 15.41 -30.33
C LEU A 86 15.16 14.09 -30.16
N ASN A 87 14.58 12.95 -30.54
CA ASN A 87 15.25 11.65 -30.48
C ASN A 87 16.38 11.62 -31.53
N THR A 88 17.56 11.16 -31.12
CA THR A 88 18.67 10.87 -32.03
C THR A 88 18.60 9.47 -32.64
N GLU A 89 17.74 8.61 -32.08
CA GLU A 89 17.57 7.21 -32.46
C GLU A 89 16.14 6.99 -33.00
N GLU A 90 15.96 6.00 -33.89
CA GLU A 90 14.64 5.63 -34.45
C GLU A 90 13.80 4.82 -33.44
N VAL A 91 13.46 5.43 -32.31
CA VAL A 91 12.63 4.84 -31.25
C VAL A 91 11.32 5.60 -31.09
N VAL A 92 10.25 4.85 -30.81
CA VAL A 92 8.89 5.41 -30.63
C VAL A 92 8.80 6.22 -29.35
N ASP A 93 9.37 5.68 -28.27
CA ASP A 93 9.35 6.23 -26.92
C ASP A 93 10.54 7.17 -26.70
N PRO A 94 10.42 8.19 -25.83
CA PRO A 94 11.53 9.09 -25.57
C PRO A 94 12.68 8.36 -24.87
N THR A 95 13.92 8.66 -25.27
CA THR A 95 15.11 8.20 -24.55
C THR A 95 15.38 9.07 -23.33
N LEU A 96 16.21 8.59 -22.41
CA LEU A 96 16.68 9.40 -21.28
C LEU A 96 17.38 10.68 -21.75
N ASP A 97 18.18 10.65 -22.82
CA ASP A 97 18.81 11.87 -23.36
C ASP A 97 17.78 12.84 -23.96
N THR A 98 16.73 12.34 -24.62
CA THR A 98 15.64 13.18 -25.13
C THR A 98 14.93 13.92 -24.01
N ILE A 99 14.57 13.21 -22.93
CA ILE A 99 13.94 13.84 -21.76
C ILE A 99 14.90 14.82 -21.09
N ARG A 100 16.18 14.47 -20.96
CA ARG A 100 17.19 15.37 -20.42
C ARG A 100 17.23 16.69 -21.21
N ARG A 101 17.31 16.63 -22.54
CA ARG A 101 17.33 17.83 -23.40
C ARG A 101 16.05 18.65 -23.31
N ALA A 102 14.89 17.99 -23.28
CA ALA A 102 13.59 18.65 -23.20
C ALA A 102 13.38 19.39 -21.86
N VAL A 103 13.87 18.83 -20.75
CA VAL A 103 13.59 19.33 -19.39
C VAL A 103 14.71 20.24 -18.86
N TYR A 104 15.97 19.89 -19.13
CA TYR A 104 17.17 20.55 -18.58
C TYR A 104 18.00 21.31 -19.62
N GLY A 105 17.65 21.21 -20.91
CA GLY A 105 18.41 21.80 -22.00
C GLY A 105 19.60 20.96 -22.45
N VAL A 106 20.40 21.53 -23.36
CA VAL A 106 21.48 20.81 -24.04
C VAL A 106 22.70 20.59 -23.13
N ALA A 107 22.97 21.54 -22.23
CA ALA A 107 24.13 21.50 -21.35
C ALA A 107 24.10 20.30 -20.38
N PRO A 108 25.26 19.73 -20.01
CA PRO A 108 25.34 18.73 -18.96
C PRO A 108 24.80 19.27 -17.63
N SER A 109 23.98 18.47 -16.93
CA SER A 109 23.41 18.83 -15.63
C SER A 109 23.54 17.67 -14.66
N LEU A 110 24.23 17.89 -13.54
CA LEU A 110 24.33 16.90 -12.45
C LEU A 110 22.97 16.59 -11.84
N ALA A 111 22.07 17.59 -11.78
CA ALA A 111 20.70 17.40 -11.31
C ALA A 111 19.95 16.41 -12.21
N ALA A 112 20.12 16.52 -13.54
CA ALA A 112 19.47 15.61 -14.48
C ALA A 112 19.92 14.16 -14.26
N TRP A 113 21.22 13.91 -14.05
CA TRP A 113 21.74 12.56 -13.78
C TRP A 113 21.19 11.98 -12.47
N LYS A 114 21.05 12.81 -11.43
CA LYS A 114 20.49 12.39 -10.15
C LYS A 114 19.00 12.07 -10.25
N GLU A 115 18.22 12.91 -10.91
CA GLU A 115 16.75 12.77 -11.01
C GLU A 115 16.31 11.70 -12.04
N LEU A 116 17.08 11.48 -13.11
CA LEU A 116 16.81 10.42 -14.11
C LEU A 116 17.43 9.06 -13.75
N GLY A 117 18.38 9.05 -12.81
CA GLY A 117 19.06 7.84 -12.34
C GLY A 117 18.13 6.89 -11.57
N ALA A 118 18.65 5.71 -11.22
CA ALA A 118 17.87 4.65 -10.57
C ALA A 118 17.25 5.08 -9.23
N GLU A 119 17.92 5.98 -8.51
CA GLU A 119 17.48 6.53 -7.23
C GLU A 119 16.61 7.78 -7.35
N GLY A 120 16.40 8.30 -8.57
CA GLY A 120 15.53 9.44 -8.83
C GLY A 120 14.08 9.12 -8.46
N ARG A 121 13.31 10.10 -7.95
CA ARG A 121 12.01 9.81 -7.33
C ARG A 121 11.02 9.20 -8.31
N LEU A 122 11.04 9.65 -9.57
CA LEU A 122 10.15 9.12 -10.60
C LEU A 122 10.33 7.61 -10.80
N ARG A 123 11.58 7.12 -10.76
CA ARG A 123 11.89 5.69 -10.90
C ARG A 123 11.72 4.94 -9.59
N LYS A 124 12.18 5.54 -8.48
CA LYS A 124 12.06 4.98 -7.12
C LYS A 124 10.60 4.71 -6.74
N PHE A 125 9.68 5.56 -7.15
CA PHE A 125 8.25 5.37 -6.90
C PHE A 125 7.49 4.76 -8.08
N ALA A 126 8.18 4.22 -9.09
CA ALA A 126 7.56 3.62 -10.27
C ALA A 126 6.47 4.51 -10.91
N LEU A 127 6.72 5.83 -10.96
CA LEU A 127 5.90 6.80 -11.70
C LEU A 127 6.23 6.74 -13.19
N VAL A 128 7.47 6.35 -13.50
CA VAL A 128 7.97 6.09 -14.84
C VAL A 128 8.62 4.71 -14.89
N GLU A 129 8.55 4.09 -16.06
CA GLU A 129 9.14 2.79 -16.35
C GLU A 129 10.28 2.98 -17.35
N GLN A 130 11.38 2.25 -17.16
CA GLN A 130 12.49 2.26 -18.11
C GLN A 130 12.50 0.93 -18.86
N SER A 131 12.52 0.97 -20.19
CA SER A 131 12.66 -0.28 -20.94
C SER A 131 14.09 -0.80 -20.76
N ALA A 132 14.21 -2.04 -20.29
CA ALA A 132 15.48 -2.68 -20.05
C ALA A 132 15.88 -3.54 -21.26
N THR A 133 16.58 -2.95 -22.23
CA THR A 133 17.60 -3.71 -22.93
C THR A 133 18.87 -3.59 -22.10
N ALA A 134 19.25 -4.67 -21.42
CA ALA A 134 20.34 -4.67 -20.43
C ALA A 134 21.65 -4.08 -20.99
N ASP A 135 21.89 -4.29 -22.28
CA ASP A 135 23.10 -3.87 -22.99
C ASP A 135 23.05 -2.43 -23.52
N ALA A 136 21.90 -1.75 -23.47
CA ALA A 136 21.82 -0.38 -23.96
C ALA A 136 22.48 0.61 -22.96
N PRO A 137 23.35 1.51 -23.46
CA PRO A 137 23.87 2.63 -22.67
C PRO A 137 22.73 3.41 -22.01
N GLU A 138 22.95 3.90 -20.78
CA GLU A 138 21.88 4.51 -19.99
C GLU A 138 21.14 5.62 -20.74
N HIS A 139 21.86 6.52 -21.40
CA HIS A 139 21.29 7.63 -22.16
C HIS A 139 20.37 7.21 -23.34
N ARG A 140 20.52 5.97 -23.85
CA ARG A 140 19.70 5.41 -24.95
C ARG A 140 18.48 4.64 -24.47
N ARG A 141 18.40 4.31 -23.18
CA ARG A 141 17.25 3.58 -22.65
C ARG A 141 16.01 4.46 -22.74
N THR A 142 14.90 3.87 -23.15
CA THR A 142 13.64 4.60 -23.25
C THR A 142 12.96 4.67 -21.89
N ILE A 143 12.20 5.74 -21.70
CA ILE A 143 11.42 6.01 -20.50
C ILE A 143 9.95 6.16 -20.89
N LYS A 144 9.08 5.49 -20.14
CA LYS A 144 7.64 5.49 -20.32
C LYS A 144 6.97 6.02 -19.08
N LEU A 145 5.81 6.64 -19.27
CA LEU A 145 4.94 6.95 -18.15
C LEU A 145 4.34 5.64 -17.61
N SER A 146 4.27 5.48 -16.29
CA SER A 146 3.56 4.33 -15.72
C SER A 146 2.08 4.43 -16.05
N ARG A 147 1.43 3.28 -16.28
CA ARG A 147 -0.02 3.21 -16.50
C ARG A 147 -0.81 3.84 -15.35
N ARG A 148 -0.28 3.74 -14.14
CA ARG A 148 -0.90 4.33 -12.96
C ARG A 148 -1.01 5.84 -13.03
N VAL A 149 0.03 6.53 -13.49
CA VAL A 149 -0.01 7.99 -13.63
C VAL A 149 -1.05 8.40 -14.67
N LEU A 150 -1.16 7.66 -15.79
CA LEU A 150 -2.23 7.88 -16.78
C LEU A 150 -3.63 7.69 -16.17
N ALA A 151 -3.83 6.62 -15.39
CA ALA A 151 -5.08 6.38 -14.68
C ALA A 151 -5.45 7.56 -13.76
N LEU A 152 -4.49 8.11 -13.02
CA LEU A 152 -4.70 9.30 -12.17
C LEU A 152 -5.04 10.56 -12.98
N VAL A 153 -4.43 10.75 -14.15
CA VAL A 153 -4.78 11.85 -15.07
C VAL A 153 -6.23 11.72 -15.56
N HIS A 154 -6.72 10.49 -15.74
CA HIS A 154 -8.10 10.20 -16.07
C HIS A 154 -9.07 10.21 -14.86
N GLY A 155 -8.57 10.52 -13.66
CA GLY A 155 -9.39 10.63 -12.45
C GLY A 155 -9.60 9.33 -11.68
N GLU A 156 -8.89 8.24 -12.01
CA GLU A 156 -9.04 6.95 -11.33
C GLU A 156 -8.34 6.93 -9.97
N THR A 157 -9.12 6.90 -8.89
CA THR A 157 -8.63 6.90 -7.50
C THR A 157 -8.63 5.52 -6.82
N GLY A 158 -8.88 4.43 -7.56
CA GLY A 158 -8.77 3.05 -7.04
C GLY A 158 -7.32 2.65 -6.79
N LEU A 159 -7.06 1.51 -6.13
CA LEU A 159 -5.70 0.94 -6.07
C LEU A 159 -5.26 0.48 -7.46
N ASP A 160 -3.94 0.50 -7.71
CA ASP A 160 -3.40 -0.10 -8.94
C ASP A 160 -3.73 -1.61 -9.00
N ASP A 161 -4.16 -2.05 -10.18
CA ASP A 161 -4.40 -3.44 -10.53
C ASP A 161 -3.18 -4.35 -10.35
N GLU A 162 -1.97 -3.82 -10.26
CA GLU A 162 -0.76 -4.58 -9.97
C GLU A 162 -0.64 -5.01 -8.50
N VAL A 163 -1.40 -4.39 -7.58
CA VAL A 163 -1.40 -4.71 -6.15
C VAL A 163 -2.72 -5.34 -5.70
N ARG A 164 -3.29 -6.26 -6.49
CA ARG A 164 -4.50 -7.02 -6.11
C ARG A 164 -4.36 -7.83 -4.81
N PHE A 165 -3.11 -8.07 -4.38
CA PHE A 165 -2.79 -8.71 -3.10
C PHE A 165 -2.78 -7.73 -1.92
N ALA A 166 -3.10 -6.46 -2.16
CA ALA A 166 -3.23 -5.42 -1.16
C ALA A 166 -4.67 -4.87 -1.11
N ARG A 167 -5.06 -4.37 0.07
CA ARG A 167 -6.36 -3.71 0.27
C ARG A 167 -6.31 -2.74 1.46
N PHE A 168 -7.15 -1.71 1.43
CA PHE A 168 -7.33 -0.86 2.60
C PHE A 168 -8.08 -1.59 3.72
N ASP A 169 -7.69 -1.31 4.97
CA ASP A 169 -8.40 -1.75 6.18
C ASP A 169 -9.32 -0.62 6.67
N ASP A 170 -10.51 -0.52 6.09
CA ASP A 170 -11.48 0.52 6.44
C ASP A 170 -12.48 0.04 7.54
N ASP A 171 -12.47 -1.24 7.91
CA ASP A 171 -13.45 -1.86 8.83
C ASP A 171 -12.93 -2.09 10.26
N SER A 172 -11.66 -1.76 10.54
CA SER A 172 -11.08 -2.03 11.86
C SER A 172 -11.67 -1.17 12.97
N ALA A 173 -12.02 -1.80 14.09
CA ALA A 173 -12.49 -1.12 15.30
C ALA A 173 -11.48 -0.09 15.82
N ASN A 174 -11.96 0.91 16.57
CA ASN A 174 -11.07 1.86 17.23
C ASN A 174 -10.16 1.10 18.22
N VAL A 175 -8.91 1.54 18.36
CA VAL A 175 -7.94 0.89 19.25
C VAL A 175 -8.42 0.87 20.71
N ASP A 176 -9.16 1.89 21.13
CA ASP A 176 -9.72 1.99 22.49
C ASP A 176 -10.81 0.94 22.76
N GLU A 177 -11.38 0.36 21.69
CA GLU A 177 -12.35 -0.74 21.78
C GLU A 177 -11.65 -2.11 21.80
N LEU A 178 -10.33 -2.20 21.61
CA LEU A 178 -9.64 -3.48 21.55
C LEU A 178 -9.13 -3.90 22.93
N GLU A 179 -9.33 -5.17 23.30
CA GLU A 179 -8.59 -5.73 24.44
C GLU A 179 -7.17 -6.05 23.99
N ILE A 180 -6.23 -5.19 24.35
CA ILE A 180 -4.79 -5.36 24.09
C ILE A 180 -4.04 -5.26 25.43
N ALA A 181 -2.93 -5.98 25.59
CA ALA A 181 -2.05 -5.76 26.73
C ALA A 181 -1.43 -4.36 26.65
N GLY A 182 -1.56 -3.54 27.70
CA GLY A 182 -1.17 -2.12 27.70
C GLY A 182 0.26 -1.87 27.18
N ALA A 183 1.23 -2.67 27.65
CA ALA A 183 2.62 -2.57 27.21
C ALA A 183 2.81 -2.75 25.69
N ALA A 184 1.99 -3.59 25.02
CA ALA A 184 2.07 -3.76 23.57
C ALA A 184 1.55 -2.53 22.83
N LEU A 185 0.46 -1.92 23.32
CA LEU A 185 -0.09 -0.70 22.73
C LEU A 185 0.89 0.47 22.88
N GLU A 186 1.46 0.67 24.07
CA GLU A 186 2.49 1.69 24.33
C GLU A 186 3.70 1.53 23.41
N GLN A 187 4.17 0.29 23.19
CA GLN A 187 5.28 0.02 22.27
C GLN A 187 4.91 0.34 20.81
N LEU A 188 3.68 0.04 20.38
CA LEU A 188 3.21 0.39 19.03
C LEU A 188 3.14 1.91 18.85
N GLU A 189 2.66 2.65 19.86
CA GLU A 189 2.62 4.12 19.85
C GLU A 189 4.00 4.74 19.71
N GLN A 190 4.96 4.26 20.50
CA GLN A 190 6.35 4.71 20.43
C GLN A 190 6.95 4.45 19.04
N ALA A 191 6.70 3.26 18.48
CA ALA A 191 7.17 2.88 17.15
C ALA A 191 6.56 3.75 16.04
N PHE A 192 5.27 4.06 16.17
CA PHE A 192 4.53 4.93 15.26
C PHE A 192 5.14 6.34 15.25
N ALA A 193 5.38 6.92 16.43
CA ALA A 193 5.99 8.24 16.57
C ALA A 193 7.43 8.29 16.03
N ALA A 194 8.19 7.19 16.18
CA ALA A 194 9.55 7.07 15.70
C ALA A 194 9.67 6.75 14.19
N ASN A 195 8.55 6.52 13.49
CA ASN A 195 8.52 6.19 12.06
C ASN A 195 9.37 4.95 11.70
N GLU A 196 9.33 3.92 12.56
CA GLU A 196 10.19 2.74 12.49
C GLU A 196 9.58 1.57 11.68
N LEU A 197 10.42 0.59 11.31
CA LEU A 197 9.93 -0.73 10.90
C LEU A 197 9.52 -1.53 12.15
N VAL A 198 8.29 -2.01 12.19
CA VAL A 198 7.72 -2.67 13.38
C VAL A 198 7.27 -4.07 13.04
N ILE A 199 7.79 -5.06 13.76
CA ILE A 199 7.40 -6.46 13.62
C ILE A 199 6.54 -6.85 14.82
N VAL A 200 5.25 -7.03 14.58
CA VAL A 200 4.27 -7.43 15.60
C VAL A 200 4.14 -8.95 15.62
N ARG A 201 4.64 -9.57 16.69
CA ARG A 201 4.60 -11.02 16.91
C ARG A 201 3.37 -11.40 17.73
N GLY A 202 2.77 -12.54 17.41
CA GLY A 202 1.69 -13.10 18.22
C GLY A 202 1.02 -14.29 17.55
N GLY A 203 0.27 -15.07 18.33
CA GLY A 203 -0.52 -16.19 17.82
C GLY A 203 -1.57 -15.76 16.80
N ALA A 204 -2.11 -16.72 16.05
CA ALA A 204 -3.23 -16.45 15.17
C ALA A 204 -4.44 -15.92 15.96
N GLY A 205 -5.09 -14.86 15.47
CA GLY A 205 -6.29 -14.31 16.11
C GLY A 205 -6.05 -13.39 17.32
N THR A 206 -4.80 -13.09 17.66
CA THR A 206 -4.42 -12.18 18.76
C THR A 206 -4.78 -10.70 18.55
N GLY A 207 -5.35 -10.33 17.40
CA GLY A 207 -5.73 -8.93 17.13
C GLY A 207 -4.62 -8.04 16.57
N ARG A 208 -3.45 -8.59 16.18
CA ARG A 208 -2.32 -7.83 15.60
C ARG A 208 -2.71 -6.81 14.54
N ARG A 209 -3.49 -7.24 13.56
CA ARG A 209 -3.96 -6.35 12.48
C ARG A 209 -4.86 -5.24 13.02
N SER A 210 -5.86 -5.61 13.83
CA SER A 210 -6.81 -4.65 14.41
C SER A 210 -6.11 -3.63 15.29
N ALA A 211 -5.11 -4.04 16.08
CA ALA A 211 -4.30 -3.13 16.89
C ALA A 211 -3.56 -2.09 16.03
N ILE A 212 -2.89 -2.53 14.96
CA ILE A 212 -2.17 -1.64 14.03
C ILE A 212 -3.15 -0.70 13.32
N ALA A 213 -4.26 -1.23 12.78
CA ALA A 213 -5.24 -0.46 12.03
C ALA A 213 -5.99 0.55 12.92
N GLY A 214 -6.40 0.13 14.13
CA GLY A 214 -6.99 1.02 15.12
C GLY A 214 -6.04 2.13 15.54
N LEU A 215 -4.75 1.81 15.76
CA LEU A 215 -3.73 2.80 16.08
C LEU A 215 -3.55 3.80 14.92
N ALA A 216 -3.40 3.32 13.69
CA ALA A 216 -3.26 4.16 12.51
C ALA A 216 -4.47 5.09 12.33
N ARG A 217 -5.69 4.57 12.50
CA ARG A 217 -6.94 5.34 12.45
C ARG A 217 -6.96 6.44 13.51
N ARG A 218 -6.51 6.15 14.74
CA ARG A 218 -6.40 7.17 15.81
C ARG A 218 -5.46 8.32 15.43
N HIS A 219 -4.46 8.06 14.58
CA HIS A 219 -3.57 9.08 14.02
C HIS A 219 -4.04 9.64 12.66
N GLY A 220 -5.28 9.38 12.24
CA GLY A 220 -5.82 9.85 10.96
C GLY A 220 -5.17 9.22 9.73
N ARG A 221 -4.51 8.06 9.88
CA ARG A 221 -3.81 7.36 8.80
C ARG A 221 -4.58 6.11 8.39
N ARG A 222 -4.60 5.83 7.10
CA ARG A 222 -5.13 4.58 6.54
C ARG A 222 -4.07 3.49 6.59
N VAL A 223 -4.52 2.23 6.58
CA VAL A 223 -3.64 1.06 6.50
C VAL A 223 -3.86 0.36 5.17
N LEU A 224 -2.77 0.09 4.45
CA LEU A 224 -2.75 -0.79 3.29
C LEU A 224 -2.26 -2.18 3.73
N LEU A 225 -3.17 -3.13 3.85
CA LEU A 225 -2.86 -4.52 4.17
C LEU A 225 -2.29 -5.21 2.96
N ILE A 226 -1.12 -5.83 3.11
CA ILE A 226 -0.40 -6.54 2.05
C ILE A 226 -0.29 -8.00 2.46
N ASP A 227 -0.72 -8.94 1.60
CA ASP A 227 -0.49 -10.36 1.87
C ASP A 227 0.91 -10.79 1.45
N GLY A 228 1.80 -11.04 2.42
CA GLY A 228 3.17 -11.49 2.17
C GLY A 228 3.26 -12.82 1.43
N LEU A 229 2.23 -13.67 1.50
CA LEU A 229 2.18 -14.94 0.76
C LEU A 229 1.96 -14.74 -0.75
N ALA A 230 1.34 -13.62 -1.14
CA ALA A 230 0.99 -13.31 -2.51
C ALA A 230 2.06 -12.47 -3.24
N ILE A 231 3.09 -12.01 -2.52
CA ILE A 231 4.25 -11.35 -3.12
C ILE A 231 5.04 -12.37 -3.96
N ALA A 232 5.40 -11.96 -5.17
CA ALA A 232 6.12 -12.74 -6.17
C ALA A 232 7.37 -13.41 -5.58
N ARG A 233 7.58 -14.67 -5.93
CA ARG A 233 8.65 -15.51 -5.35
C ARG A 233 10.02 -15.16 -5.89
N ASP A 234 10.10 -14.71 -7.14
CA ASP A 234 11.32 -14.18 -7.72
C ASP A 234 11.59 -12.76 -7.21
N ARG A 235 12.87 -12.41 -7.10
CA ARG A 235 13.32 -11.18 -6.46
C ARG A 235 12.95 -9.93 -7.26
N ASP A 236 13.01 -10.00 -8.58
CA ASP A 236 12.70 -8.86 -9.46
C ASP A 236 11.20 -8.53 -9.42
N GLY A 237 10.35 -9.55 -9.51
CA GLY A 237 8.91 -9.43 -9.33
C GLY A 237 8.54 -8.90 -7.95
N ALA A 238 9.17 -9.40 -6.88
CA ALA A 238 8.95 -8.91 -5.52
C ALA A 238 9.35 -7.44 -5.37
N THR A 239 10.50 -7.06 -5.94
CA THR A 239 11.02 -5.68 -5.92
C THR A 239 10.03 -4.75 -6.63
N ARG A 240 9.58 -5.12 -7.83
CA ARG A 240 8.59 -4.37 -8.60
C ARG A 240 7.29 -4.20 -7.82
N GLN A 241 6.75 -5.29 -7.25
CA GLN A 241 5.52 -5.27 -6.48
C GLN A 241 5.61 -4.40 -5.22
N LEU A 242 6.70 -4.51 -4.45
CA LEU A 242 6.90 -3.70 -3.25
C LEU A 242 7.08 -2.21 -3.57
N ARG A 243 7.71 -1.88 -4.71
CA ARG A 243 7.81 -0.51 -5.18
C ARG A 243 6.45 0.09 -5.56
N VAL A 244 5.61 -0.71 -6.21
CA VAL A 244 4.21 -0.33 -6.50
C VAL A 244 3.43 -0.14 -5.20
N VAL A 245 3.60 -1.02 -4.22
CA VAL A 245 3.00 -0.85 -2.88
C VAL A 245 3.48 0.46 -2.24
N ALA A 246 4.78 0.77 -2.29
CA ALA A 246 5.32 2.03 -1.76
C ALA A 246 4.67 3.24 -2.42
N ARG A 247 4.48 3.19 -3.75
CA ARG A 247 3.80 4.22 -4.52
C ARG A 247 2.34 4.39 -4.09
N GLU A 248 1.58 3.30 -3.96
CA GLU A 248 0.18 3.40 -3.54
C GLU A 248 0.07 3.89 -2.08
N CYS A 249 0.97 3.47 -1.18
CA CYS A 249 1.03 4.01 0.18
C CYS A 249 1.29 5.51 0.20
N ALA A 250 2.24 6.00 -0.60
CA ALA A 250 2.50 7.43 -0.74
C ALA A 250 1.28 8.16 -1.33
N LEU A 251 0.69 7.63 -2.42
CA LEU A 251 -0.50 8.19 -3.07
C LEU A 251 -1.70 8.30 -2.14
N PHE A 252 -1.89 7.38 -1.20
CA PHE A 252 -3.06 7.40 -0.30
C PHE A 252 -2.71 7.77 1.13
N GLU A 253 -1.48 8.26 1.36
CA GLU A 253 -0.92 8.56 2.69
C GLU A 253 -1.10 7.39 3.68
N ALA A 254 -1.11 6.17 3.17
CA ALA A 254 -1.38 4.96 3.91
C ALA A 254 -0.10 4.33 4.47
N ILE A 255 -0.25 3.61 5.57
CA ILE A 255 0.82 2.87 6.22
C ILE A 255 0.79 1.43 5.69
N PRO A 256 1.91 0.91 5.13
CA PRO A 256 1.97 -0.48 4.70
C PRO A 256 1.97 -1.43 5.91
N VAL A 257 1.16 -2.49 5.82
CA VAL A 257 1.11 -3.56 6.82
C VAL A 257 1.24 -4.92 6.14
N ILE A 258 2.43 -5.52 6.24
CA ILE A 258 2.71 -6.85 5.66
C ILE A 258 2.18 -7.94 6.58
N ARG A 259 1.24 -8.73 6.07
CA ARG A 259 0.73 -9.93 6.73
C ARG A 259 1.63 -11.12 6.42
N ASN A 260 1.81 -11.99 7.40
CA ASN A 260 2.60 -13.22 7.24
C ASN A 260 4.03 -12.92 6.78
N LEU A 261 4.74 -12.02 7.48
CA LEU A 261 6.10 -11.61 7.11
C LEU A 261 7.05 -12.82 6.97
N ASP A 262 6.81 -13.87 7.76
CA ASP A 262 7.53 -15.14 7.68
C ASP A 262 7.45 -15.83 6.31
N ALA A 263 6.48 -15.51 5.47
CA ALA A 263 6.39 -15.99 4.09
C ALA A 263 7.49 -15.43 3.16
N LEU A 264 8.15 -14.35 3.57
CA LEU A 264 9.27 -13.74 2.82
C LEU A 264 10.63 -14.27 3.27
N VAL A 265 10.68 -15.02 4.37
CA VAL A 265 11.90 -15.72 4.80
C VAL A 265 12.19 -16.82 3.78
N GLY A 266 13.44 -16.88 3.32
CA GLY A 266 13.88 -17.90 2.36
C GLY A 266 13.65 -19.31 2.88
N ALA A 267 13.26 -20.22 2.00
CA ALA A 267 13.05 -21.63 2.30
C ALA A 267 13.48 -22.50 1.12
N GLY A 268 14.40 -23.43 1.35
CA GLY A 268 15.00 -24.23 0.28
C GLY A 268 15.73 -23.34 -0.72
N ASP A 269 15.36 -23.44 -2.00
CA ASP A 269 15.95 -22.66 -3.11
C ASP A 269 15.35 -21.25 -3.26
N ILE A 270 14.35 -20.89 -2.46
CA ILE A 270 13.73 -19.56 -2.52
C ILE A 270 14.62 -18.59 -1.71
N PRO A 271 15.17 -17.54 -2.33
CA PRO A 271 16.01 -16.57 -1.63
C PRO A 271 15.18 -15.78 -0.59
N ASP A 272 15.86 -15.34 0.47
CA ASP A 272 15.28 -14.38 1.42
C ASP A 272 14.95 -13.06 0.70
N ARG A 273 13.75 -12.54 0.95
CA ARG A 273 13.20 -11.32 0.35
C ARG A 273 12.91 -10.23 1.39
N LEU A 274 13.22 -10.45 2.67
CA LEU A 274 12.95 -9.48 3.74
C LEU A 274 13.78 -8.20 3.59
N ASP A 275 14.95 -8.25 2.94
CA ASP A 275 15.73 -7.05 2.65
C ASP A 275 15.04 -6.13 1.64
N LEU A 276 14.19 -6.67 0.75
CA LEU A 276 13.38 -5.86 -0.17
C LEU A 276 12.34 -5.02 0.57
N VAL A 277 11.80 -5.52 1.69
CA VAL A 277 10.87 -4.73 2.53
C VAL A 277 11.58 -3.50 3.09
N GLU A 278 12.84 -3.64 3.50
CA GLU A 278 13.65 -2.53 4.02
C GLU A 278 14.00 -1.52 2.92
N ALA A 279 14.36 -2.02 1.74
CA ALA A 279 14.78 -1.20 0.61
C ALA A 279 13.61 -0.44 -0.03
N GLU A 280 12.48 -1.11 -0.26
CA GLU A 280 11.37 -0.58 -1.05
C GLU A 280 10.27 0.08 -0.21
N LEU A 281 10.14 -0.24 1.10
CA LEU A 281 9.17 0.39 2.01
C LEU A 281 9.87 1.26 3.08
N PRO A 282 10.34 2.46 2.70
CA PRO A 282 10.98 3.38 3.64
C PRO A 282 9.97 3.97 4.64
N GLY A 283 10.47 4.37 5.80
CA GLY A 283 9.65 4.96 6.88
C GLY A 283 8.82 3.94 7.66
N LEU A 284 7.72 4.39 8.26
CA LEU A 284 6.82 3.57 9.08
C LEU A 284 6.23 2.43 8.26
N CYS A 285 6.54 1.21 8.67
CA CYS A 285 6.00 0.00 8.07
C CYS A 285 5.72 -0.98 9.20
N PHE A 286 4.54 -1.60 9.20
CA PHE A 286 4.27 -2.70 10.12
C PHE A 286 4.34 -4.03 9.37
N ALA A 287 4.70 -5.06 10.11
CA ALA A 287 4.67 -6.43 9.65
C ALA A 287 4.13 -7.31 10.77
N THR A 288 3.39 -8.35 10.42
CA THR A 288 2.88 -9.33 11.38
C THR A 288 3.50 -10.70 11.13
N THR A 289 3.93 -11.38 12.20
CA THR A 289 4.52 -12.72 12.11
C THR A 289 4.15 -13.59 13.28
N THR A 290 4.01 -14.90 13.04
CA THR A 290 3.72 -15.87 14.10
C THR A 290 4.98 -16.37 14.80
N ARG A 291 6.15 -16.20 14.20
CA ARG A 291 7.44 -16.72 14.70
C ARG A 291 8.47 -15.60 14.81
N PRO A 292 9.49 -15.73 15.66
CA PRO A 292 10.63 -14.82 15.64
C PRO A 292 11.32 -14.86 14.26
N VAL A 293 11.62 -13.68 13.71
CA VAL A 293 12.35 -13.54 12.45
C VAL A 293 13.79 -13.16 12.79
N VAL A 294 14.69 -14.15 12.76
CA VAL A 294 16.10 -13.98 13.11
C VAL A 294 16.91 -13.75 11.83
N ARG A 295 17.32 -12.50 11.60
CA ARG A 295 18.22 -12.12 10.49
C ARG A 295 18.99 -10.86 10.83
N ARG A 296 19.97 -10.52 9.98
CA ARG A 296 20.63 -9.22 10.00
C ARG A 296 19.76 -8.21 9.25
N TRP A 297 19.36 -7.15 9.93
CA TRP A 297 18.58 -6.06 9.36
C TRP A 297 19.49 -4.89 8.98
N GLN A 298 19.20 -4.22 7.87
CA GLN A 298 19.84 -2.95 7.51
C GLN A 298 19.24 -1.81 8.35
N ARG A 299 17.93 -1.87 8.61
CA ARG A 299 17.17 -1.01 9.51
C ARG A 299 16.61 -1.87 10.64
N ALA A 300 17.20 -1.74 11.84
CA ALA A 300 16.80 -2.52 13.01
C ALA A 300 15.28 -2.36 13.29
N PRO A 301 14.48 -3.44 13.18
CA PRO A 301 13.07 -3.37 13.45
C PRO A 301 12.80 -3.32 14.95
N ARG A 302 11.76 -2.60 15.34
CA ARG A 302 11.17 -2.75 16.67
C ARG A 302 10.31 -4.00 16.70
N HIS A 303 10.58 -4.88 17.66
CA HIS A 303 9.76 -6.06 17.90
C HIS A 303 8.72 -5.76 18.98
N VAL A 304 7.45 -5.97 18.67
CA VAL A 304 6.35 -5.86 19.63
C VAL A 304 5.69 -7.21 19.77
N GLU A 305 5.64 -7.72 20.99
CA GLU A 305 4.97 -8.99 21.28
C GLU A 305 3.53 -8.76 21.77
N MET A 306 2.58 -9.35 21.06
CA MET A 306 1.19 -9.46 21.50
C MET A 306 1.00 -10.76 22.25
N ALA A 307 1.12 -10.67 23.56
CA ALA A 307 0.83 -11.77 24.49
C ALA A 307 -0.62 -12.27 24.36
N ALA A 308 -0.86 -13.50 24.80
CA ALA A 308 -2.22 -14.00 24.97
C ALA A 308 -2.98 -13.16 26.00
N LEU A 309 -4.29 -13.02 25.82
CA LEU A 309 -5.13 -12.30 26.75
C LEU A 309 -5.14 -12.98 28.13
N SER A 310 -5.23 -12.16 29.18
CA SER A 310 -5.57 -12.64 30.53
C SER A 310 -7.01 -13.16 30.58
N GLY A 311 -7.35 -13.92 31.63
CA GLY A 311 -8.73 -14.36 31.87
C GLY A 311 -9.71 -13.20 31.95
N THR A 312 -9.36 -12.14 32.69
CA THR A 312 -10.17 -10.92 32.83
C THR A 312 -10.38 -10.18 31.51
N GLN A 313 -9.37 -10.12 30.64
CA GLN A 313 -9.53 -9.54 29.30
C GLN A 313 -10.44 -10.40 28.42
N ARG A 314 -10.30 -11.72 28.46
CA ARG A 314 -11.21 -12.63 27.74
C ARG A 314 -12.66 -12.50 28.22
N ALA A 315 -12.88 -12.38 29.52
CA ALA A 315 -14.21 -12.17 30.08
C ALA A 315 -14.85 -10.87 29.56
N ARG A 316 -14.08 -9.77 29.55
CA ARG A 316 -14.52 -8.50 28.95
C ARG A 316 -14.87 -8.64 27.47
N LEU A 317 -14.08 -9.39 26.69
CA LEU A 317 -14.43 -9.69 25.30
C LEU A 317 -15.70 -10.51 25.17
N TRP A 318 -15.92 -11.51 26.03
CA TRP A 318 -17.15 -12.29 26.03
C TRP A 318 -18.38 -11.43 26.34
N CYS A 319 -18.31 -10.55 27.34
CA CYS A 319 -19.38 -9.59 27.62
C CYS A 319 -19.71 -8.71 26.40
N ARG A 320 -18.68 -8.25 25.67
CA ARG A 320 -18.89 -7.43 24.46
C ARG A 320 -19.44 -8.23 23.29
N ALA A 321 -18.95 -9.45 23.11
CA ALA A 321 -19.40 -10.34 22.04
C ALA A 321 -20.82 -10.86 22.28
N LEU A 322 -21.25 -10.97 23.54
CA LEU A 322 -22.57 -11.44 23.96
C LEU A 322 -23.17 -10.51 25.02
N PRO A 323 -23.74 -9.35 24.66
CA PRO A 323 -24.22 -8.36 25.63
C PRO A 323 -25.29 -8.85 26.61
N GLN A 324 -25.95 -9.99 26.32
CA GLN A 324 -26.98 -10.60 27.14
C GLN A 324 -26.42 -11.50 28.28
N VAL A 325 -25.13 -11.85 28.26
CA VAL A 325 -24.56 -12.73 29.30
C VAL A 325 -24.16 -11.93 30.54
N THR A 326 -24.34 -12.53 31.71
CA THR A 326 -23.89 -11.90 32.96
C THR A 326 -22.35 -11.93 33.04
N PRO A 327 -21.73 -11.02 33.82
CA PRO A 327 -20.28 -11.03 34.04
C PRO A 327 -19.76 -12.37 34.56
N GLU A 328 -20.50 -13.04 35.46
CA GLU A 328 -20.11 -14.33 36.03
C GLU A 328 -20.07 -15.43 34.95
N LEU A 329 -21.04 -15.42 34.02
CA LEU A 329 -21.02 -16.35 32.89
C LEU A 329 -19.86 -16.03 31.94
N ALA A 330 -19.55 -14.76 31.70
CA ALA A 330 -18.40 -14.37 30.87
C ALA A 330 -17.06 -14.83 31.46
N ASP A 331 -16.89 -14.75 32.79
CA ASP A 331 -15.72 -15.29 33.50
C ASP A 331 -15.63 -16.81 33.37
N GLN A 332 -16.75 -17.52 33.48
CA GLN A 332 -16.82 -18.96 33.22
C GLN A 332 -16.42 -19.29 31.77
N LEU A 333 -16.94 -18.55 30.78
CA LEU A 333 -16.58 -18.74 29.38
C LEU A 333 -15.10 -18.46 29.11
N ALA A 334 -14.53 -17.43 29.73
CA ALA A 334 -13.12 -17.08 29.61
C ALA A 334 -12.17 -18.17 30.17
N THR A 335 -12.67 -18.93 31.15
CA THR A 335 -11.97 -20.06 31.79
C THR A 335 -12.13 -21.35 31.00
N LEU A 336 -13.36 -21.69 30.61
CA LEU A 336 -13.67 -22.91 29.86
C LEU A 336 -13.15 -22.87 28.42
N TYR A 337 -13.12 -21.69 27.81
CA TYR A 337 -12.75 -21.49 26.41
C TYR A 337 -11.67 -20.42 26.30
N PRO A 338 -10.37 -20.78 26.44
CA PRO A 338 -9.25 -19.87 26.31
C PRO A 338 -8.97 -19.52 24.83
N LEU A 339 -9.98 -18.99 24.15
CA LEU A 339 -9.95 -18.66 22.73
C LEU A 339 -9.22 -17.33 22.48
N ALA A 340 -8.68 -17.20 21.26
CA ALA A 340 -8.13 -15.95 20.77
C ALA A 340 -9.23 -14.89 20.53
N PRO A 341 -8.93 -13.59 20.64
CA PRO A 341 -9.90 -12.50 20.46
C PRO A 341 -10.80 -12.65 19.23
N SER A 342 -10.21 -12.96 18.06
CA SER A 342 -10.98 -13.10 16.82
C SER A 342 -11.99 -14.26 16.86
N LEU A 343 -11.65 -15.33 17.59
CA LEU A 343 -12.53 -16.49 17.75
C LEU A 343 -13.66 -16.20 18.74
N ILE A 344 -13.41 -15.43 19.80
CA ILE A 344 -14.45 -14.96 20.73
C ILE A 344 -15.47 -14.11 19.96
N HIS A 345 -15.01 -13.15 19.16
CA HIS A 345 -15.89 -12.30 18.37
C HIS A 345 -16.72 -13.11 17.35
N ALA A 346 -16.07 -13.99 16.58
CA ALA A 346 -16.76 -14.85 15.63
C ALA A 346 -17.78 -15.77 16.31
N ALA A 347 -17.43 -16.35 17.47
CA ALA A 347 -18.33 -17.19 18.24
C ALA A 347 -19.53 -16.37 18.75
N GLY A 348 -19.29 -15.16 19.26
CA GLY A 348 -20.37 -14.23 19.65
C GLY A 348 -21.35 -13.97 18.51
N CYS A 349 -20.85 -13.63 17.32
CA CYS A 349 -21.69 -13.44 16.13
C CYS A 349 -22.48 -14.70 15.78
N ALA A 350 -21.85 -15.88 15.79
CA ALA A 350 -22.51 -17.15 15.49
C ALA A 350 -23.60 -17.53 16.52
N VAL A 351 -23.40 -17.17 17.80
CA VAL A 351 -24.41 -17.33 18.85
C VAL A 351 -25.57 -16.38 18.62
N LEU A 352 -25.29 -15.09 18.36
CA LEU A 352 -26.31 -14.07 18.14
C LEU A 352 -27.18 -14.35 16.89
N GLN A 353 -26.61 -14.96 15.86
CA GLN A 353 -27.37 -15.38 14.67
C GLN A 353 -28.32 -16.55 14.94
N ARG A 354 -28.10 -17.33 16.00
CA ARG A 354 -28.87 -18.53 16.34
C ARG A 354 -29.85 -18.32 17.48
N CYS A 355 -29.53 -17.42 18.41
CA CYS A 355 -30.43 -17.13 19.50
C CYS A 355 -31.60 -16.27 19.00
N GLY A 356 -32.79 -16.55 19.50
CA GLY A 356 -33.90 -15.60 19.44
C GLY A 356 -33.66 -14.49 20.47
N GLU A 357 -34.64 -14.30 21.36
CA GLU A 357 -34.57 -13.25 22.38
C GLU A 357 -33.59 -13.56 23.54
N GLN A 358 -33.29 -14.84 23.80
CA GLN A 358 -32.47 -15.26 24.93
C GLN A 358 -31.30 -16.17 24.53
N VAL A 359 -30.09 -15.77 24.92
CA VAL A 359 -28.89 -16.62 24.81
C VAL A 359 -28.93 -17.72 25.88
N THR A 360 -28.84 -18.98 25.44
CA THR A 360 -28.80 -20.16 26.32
C THR A 360 -27.41 -20.83 26.22
N PRO A 361 -27.03 -21.68 27.19
CA PRO A 361 -25.78 -22.43 27.12
C PRO A 361 -25.64 -23.32 25.86
N SER A 362 -26.75 -23.85 25.35
CA SER A 362 -26.74 -24.65 24.11
C SER A 362 -26.42 -23.80 22.88
N HIS A 363 -26.91 -22.56 22.82
CA HIS A 363 -26.55 -21.61 21.77
C HIS A 363 -25.05 -21.30 21.81
N ILE A 364 -24.49 -21.02 22.99
CA ILE A 364 -23.06 -20.72 23.17
C ILE A 364 -22.19 -21.90 22.71
N ALA A 365 -22.48 -23.12 23.20
CA ALA A 365 -21.75 -24.32 22.82
C ALA A 365 -21.81 -24.58 21.31
N ALA A 366 -22.99 -24.41 20.69
CA ALA A 366 -23.16 -24.55 19.26
C ALA A 366 -22.37 -23.50 18.47
N GLY A 367 -22.39 -22.24 18.90
CA GLY A 367 -21.67 -21.13 18.24
C GLY A 367 -20.16 -21.34 18.28
N ILE A 368 -19.60 -21.68 19.44
CA ILE A 368 -18.18 -22.01 19.60
C ILE A 368 -17.79 -23.19 18.70
N ARG A 369 -18.58 -24.28 18.72
CA ARG A 369 -18.31 -25.46 17.89
C ARG A 369 -18.29 -25.10 16.41
N SER A 370 -19.25 -24.30 15.93
CA SER A 370 -19.30 -23.85 14.54
C SER A 370 -18.00 -23.18 14.11
N VAL A 371 -17.52 -22.22 14.91
CA VAL A 371 -16.30 -21.46 14.58
C VAL A 371 -15.05 -22.34 14.62
N LEU A 372 -14.99 -23.30 15.56
CA LEU A 372 -13.87 -24.24 15.64
C LEU A 372 -13.90 -25.24 14.47
N ASP A 373 -15.06 -25.76 14.12
CA ASP A 373 -15.24 -26.68 12.99
C ASP A 373 -14.84 -26.00 11.67
N ASP A 374 -15.28 -24.76 11.44
CA ASP A 374 -14.92 -23.98 10.24
C ASP A 374 -13.40 -23.74 10.15
N ARG A 375 -12.75 -23.49 11.29
CA ARG A 375 -11.28 -23.33 11.37
C ARG A 375 -10.54 -24.63 11.08
N LEU A 376 -11.08 -25.75 11.50
CA LEU A 376 -10.48 -27.08 11.29
C LEU A 376 -10.73 -27.61 9.88
N ALA A 377 -11.84 -27.25 9.23
CA ALA A 377 -12.16 -27.70 7.88
C ALA A 377 -11.08 -27.36 6.83
N GLY A 378 -10.33 -26.28 7.04
CA GLY A 378 -9.19 -25.91 6.17
C GLY A 378 -7.85 -26.52 6.57
N LEU A 379 -7.75 -27.19 7.72
CA LEU A 379 -6.51 -27.73 8.28
C LEU A 379 -6.51 -29.26 8.39
N ALA A 380 -7.68 -29.88 8.46
CA ALA A 380 -7.83 -31.31 8.67
C ALA A 380 -9.02 -31.85 7.88
N THR A 381 -8.83 -33.02 7.26
CA THR A 381 -9.92 -33.78 6.65
C THR A 381 -10.71 -34.47 7.75
N ARG A 382 -12.02 -34.21 7.84
CA ARG A 382 -12.89 -34.87 8.82
C ARG A 382 -12.98 -36.36 8.53
N ILE A 383 -12.52 -37.20 9.46
CA ILE A 383 -12.71 -38.65 9.40
C ILE A 383 -14.07 -38.95 10.03
N SER A 384 -15.06 -39.31 9.20
CA SER A 384 -16.34 -39.83 9.68
C SER A 384 -16.22 -41.33 9.95
N VAL A 385 -16.30 -41.73 11.22
CA VAL A 385 -16.36 -43.15 11.60
C VAL A 385 -17.83 -43.54 11.73
N SER A 386 -18.34 -44.34 10.80
CA SER A 386 -19.64 -45.00 10.92
C SER A 386 -19.44 -46.44 11.41
N GLN A 387 -19.92 -46.73 12.62
CA GLN A 387 -19.96 -48.09 13.16
C GLN A 387 -21.40 -48.60 13.01
N THR A 388 -21.62 -49.56 12.11
CA THR A 388 -22.88 -50.32 12.01
C THR A 388 -22.78 -51.54 12.91
N TRP A 389 -23.79 -51.72 13.78
CA TRP A 389 -23.91 -52.86 14.69
C TRP A 389 -24.65 -54.02 14.02
#